data_AF-A0A5M6CWC5-F1
#
_entry.id   AF-A0A5M6CWC5-F1
#
_cell.length_a   1.000
_cell.length_b   1.000
_cell.length_c   1.000
_cell.angle_alpha   90.00
_cell.angle_beta   90.00
_cell.angle_gamma   90.00
#
_symmetry.space_group_name_H-M   'P 1'
#
loop_
_entity.id
_entity.type
_entity.pdbx_description
1 polymer ?
#
loop_
_entity_poly.entity_id
_entity_poly.type
_entity_poly.pdbx_seq_one_letter_code
_entity_poly.pdbx_strand_id
1 'polypeptide(L)'
;MNRSKNLRAGFTLVELLVVIAIIGILVGLLLPAVQAAREAARRMSCSNNFKQIGLAVHNYHSAFKQLPKHMSGTTNVVNSGTPNPMARNAGEIATAHNRFEISWLVGLTPYFEQQGLWEQISNPYDPDKDGAAPLIPAMGPDPRRSLGHQNTVPYDPWMTDLPMLRCPSDPGFGLPSQGRTNYAACLGDATHHQHTGPWNDNMFNGNGPNNGWAQNAQAACRGMFVSRKEMKFRDTLDGLSNTILAGEITTDLGDEDKRTRPARSPLGQGGGVTGNNEISGAGGVTSCRPFVNAARPRFWDPTLVDTSGMGGAQDRRGFKWAYGRPLYSAMSTIAPPNSELCMQWNHHNEGVLPPSSRHQGGCHILMGDGAVIFITDSIEAGNQESAMVRRQAGYLRPGSASPFGLWGALGTRASSETIEEQLNQ
;
A
#
# COMPACT_ATOMS: atom_id res chain seq x y z
N MET A 1 -0.05 76.96 20.88
CA MET A 1 0.62 75.68 21.17
C MET A 1 0.19 75.19 22.55
N ASN A 2 -0.77 74.27 22.65
CA ASN A 2 -1.04 73.52 23.88
C ASN A 2 -0.74 72.05 23.60
N ARG A 3 0.46 71.60 23.96
CA ARG A 3 0.85 70.18 23.92
C ARG A 3 0.04 69.45 25.00
N SER A 4 -0.89 68.59 24.57
CA SER A 4 -1.47 67.57 25.45
C SER A 4 -0.33 66.75 26.06
N LYS A 5 -0.19 66.79 27.39
CA LYS A 5 0.76 65.93 28.11
C LYS A 5 0.18 64.51 28.10
N ASN A 6 0.72 63.65 27.23
CA ASN A 6 0.49 62.21 27.35
C ASN A 6 1.06 61.73 28.69
N LEU A 7 0.18 61.55 29.68
CA LEU A 7 0.48 60.87 30.93
C LEU A 7 0.91 59.44 30.59
N ARG A 8 2.19 59.12 30.81
CA ARG A 8 2.67 57.74 30.71
C ARG A 8 2.19 56.99 31.95
N ALA A 9 1.19 56.12 31.79
CA ALA A 9 0.80 55.19 32.84
C ALA A 9 1.93 54.18 33.07
N GLY A 10 2.45 54.09 34.29
CA GLY A 10 3.43 53.08 34.68
C GLY A 10 2.74 51.76 34.95
N PHE A 11 3.27 50.68 34.39
CA PHE A 11 2.72 49.33 34.54
C PHE A 11 3.20 48.70 35.86
N THR A 12 2.29 48.19 36.68
CA THR A 12 2.65 47.53 37.94
C THR A 12 3.00 46.06 37.72
N LEU A 13 3.88 45.50 38.56
CA LEU A 13 4.27 44.08 38.50
C LEU A 13 3.06 43.15 38.64
N VAL A 14 2.06 43.55 39.44
CA VAL A 14 0.83 42.79 39.67
C VAL A 14 -0.02 42.72 38.40
N GLU A 15 -0.17 43.82 37.66
CA GLU A 15 -0.90 43.85 36.38
C GLU A 15 -0.23 42.94 35.34
N LEU A 16 1.11 42.92 35.28
CA LEU A 16 1.84 41.98 34.42
C LEU A 16 1.53 40.53 34.78
N LEU A 17 1.57 40.22 36.08
CA LEU A 17 1.39 38.86 36.60
C LEU A 17 -0.02 38.33 36.33
N VAL A 18 -1.05 39.16 36.48
CA VAL A 18 -2.43 38.77 36.18
C VAL A 18 -2.62 38.50 34.69
N VAL A 19 -2.06 39.33 33.81
CA VAL A 19 -2.17 39.14 32.36
C VAL A 19 -1.50 37.83 31.92
N ILE A 20 -0.30 37.53 32.41
CA ILE A 20 0.36 36.26 32.08
C ILE A 20 -0.41 35.06 32.63
N ALA A 21 -1.05 35.18 33.80
CA ALA A 21 -1.86 34.11 34.38
C ALA A 21 -3.11 33.83 33.52
N ILE A 22 -3.81 34.88 33.06
CA ILE A 22 -4.98 34.74 32.19
C ILE A 22 -4.57 34.14 30.84
N ILE A 23 -3.50 34.62 30.21
CA ILE A 23 -2.99 34.05 28.95
C ILE A 23 -2.61 32.58 29.16
N GLY A 24 -1.93 32.26 30.26
CA GLY A 24 -1.57 30.89 30.62
C GLY A 24 -2.78 29.97 30.73
N ILE A 25 -3.85 30.41 31.38
CA ILE A 25 -5.11 29.64 31.50
C ILE A 25 -5.78 29.49 30.13
N LEU A 26 -5.90 30.57 29.36
CA LEU A 26 -6.53 30.53 28.03
C LEU A 26 -5.78 29.59 27.09
N VAL A 27 -4.44 29.70 27.01
CA VAL A 27 -3.62 28.81 26.18
C VAL A 27 -3.69 27.37 26.69
N GLY A 28 -3.67 27.16 28.01
CA GLY A 28 -3.78 25.85 28.64
C GLY A 28 -5.09 25.13 28.28
N LEU A 29 -6.20 25.86 28.18
CA LEU A 29 -7.50 25.32 27.79
C LEU A 29 -7.65 25.17 26.27
N LEU A 30 -7.05 26.06 25.47
CA LEU A 30 -7.19 26.06 24.01
C LEU A 30 -6.26 25.05 23.32
N LEU A 31 -5.06 24.80 23.85
CA LEU A 31 -4.07 23.95 23.18
C LEU A 31 -4.57 22.51 22.97
N PRO A 32 -5.12 21.78 23.97
CA PRO A 32 -5.64 20.43 23.75
C PRO A 32 -6.79 20.40 22.74
N ALA A 33 -7.69 21.39 22.82
CA ALA A 33 -8.84 21.51 21.93
C ALA A 33 -8.42 21.74 20.46
N VAL A 34 -7.43 22.62 20.22
CA VAL A 34 -6.91 22.88 18.88
C VAL A 34 -6.26 21.63 18.28
N GLN A 35 -5.54 20.83 19.07
CA GLN A 35 -4.93 19.59 18.57
C GLN A 35 -5.99 18.54 18.23
N ALA A 36 -7.01 18.37 19.08
CA ALA A 36 -8.12 17.47 18.80
C ALA A 36 -8.86 17.86 17.51
N ALA A 37 -9.13 19.16 17.34
CA ALA A 37 -9.77 19.68 16.14
C ALA A 37 -8.91 19.46 14.87
N ARG A 38 -7.59 19.67 14.96
CA ARG A 38 -6.65 19.40 13.85
C ARG A 38 -6.64 17.94 13.47
N GLU A 39 -6.63 17.02 14.45
CA GLU A 39 -6.63 15.59 14.16
C GLU A 39 -7.95 15.13 13.53
N ALA A 40 -9.08 15.63 14.03
CA ALA A 40 -10.38 15.38 13.40
C ALA A 40 -10.41 15.88 11.95
N ALA A 41 -9.87 17.07 11.68
CA ALA A 41 -9.78 17.61 10.33
C ALA A 41 -8.90 16.76 9.41
N ARG A 42 -7.74 16.29 9.88
CA ARG A 42 -6.88 15.37 9.11
C ARG A 42 -7.60 14.06 8.81
N ARG A 43 -8.30 13.49 9.78
CA ARG A 43 -9.10 12.26 9.62
C ARG A 43 -10.18 12.42 8.55
N MET A 44 -10.93 13.50 8.60
CA MET A 44 -11.93 13.82 7.58
C MET A 44 -11.29 13.98 6.20
N SER A 45 -10.14 14.64 6.10
CA SER A 45 -9.44 14.79 4.82
C SER A 45 -8.94 13.45 4.27
N CYS A 46 -8.39 12.55 5.10
CA CYS A 46 -7.95 11.23 4.65
C CYS A 46 -9.12 10.36 4.17
N SER A 47 -10.25 10.41 4.89
CA SER A 47 -11.49 9.73 4.48
C SER A 47 -12.04 10.29 3.15
N ASN A 48 -12.04 11.62 2.99
CA ASN A 48 -12.49 12.26 1.76
C ASN A 48 -11.61 11.90 0.57
N ASN A 49 -10.28 11.94 0.71
CA ASN A 49 -9.37 11.46 -0.32
C ASN A 49 -9.68 9.99 -0.66
N PHE A 50 -9.91 9.14 0.34
CA PHE A 50 -10.24 7.76 0.04
C PHE A 50 -11.58 7.61 -0.72
N LYS A 51 -12.56 8.47 -0.40
CA LYS A 51 -13.85 8.51 -1.08
C LYS A 51 -13.71 8.90 -2.55
N GLN A 52 -12.88 9.88 -2.90
CA GLN A 52 -12.69 10.22 -4.33
C GLN A 52 -11.89 9.13 -5.07
N ILE A 53 -11.01 8.37 -4.39
CA ILE A 53 -10.42 7.16 -4.97
C ILE A 53 -11.51 6.11 -5.29
N GLY A 54 -12.44 5.88 -4.37
CA GLY A 54 -13.60 5.02 -4.63
C GLY A 54 -14.40 5.49 -5.85
N LEU A 55 -14.76 6.77 -5.90
CA LEU A 55 -15.46 7.35 -7.05
C LEU A 55 -14.69 7.17 -8.37
N ALA A 56 -13.38 7.37 -8.37
CA ALA A 56 -12.52 7.14 -9.53
C ALA A 56 -12.56 5.68 -10.01
N VAL A 57 -12.57 4.71 -9.10
CA VAL A 57 -12.72 3.28 -9.45
C VAL A 57 -14.06 3.00 -10.10
N HIS A 58 -15.15 3.57 -9.56
CA HIS A 58 -16.48 3.41 -10.16
C HIS A 58 -16.58 4.06 -11.55
N ASN A 59 -15.95 5.23 -11.74
CA ASN A 59 -15.87 5.89 -13.05
C ASN A 59 -15.04 5.07 -14.05
N TYR A 60 -13.89 4.52 -13.61
CA TYR A 60 -13.08 3.61 -14.40
C TYR A 60 -13.90 2.37 -14.81
N HIS A 61 -14.60 1.74 -13.86
CA HIS A 61 -15.46 0.59 -14.15
C HIS A 61 -16.61 0.94 -15.09
N SER A 62 -17.20 2.12 -14.97
CA SER A 62 -18.24 2.59 -15.89
C SER A 62 -17.73 2.67 -17.34
N ALA A 63 -16.52 3.20 -17.52
CA ALA A 63 -15.88 3.37 -18.83
C ALA A 63 -15.35 2.05 -19.42
N PHE A 64 -14.63 1.25 -18.64
CA PHE A 64 -13.88 0.08 -19.12
C PHE A 64 -14.55 -1.27 -18.83
N LYS A 65 -15.67 -1.29 -18.08
CA LYS A 65 -16.40 -2.51 -17.65
C LYS A 65 -15.53 -3.52 -16.88
N GLN A 66 -14.53 -3.00 -16.18
CA GLN A 66 -13.62 -3.75 -15.31
C GLN A 66 -13.02 -2.81 -14.26
N LEU A 67 -12.50 -3.38 -13.18
CA LEU A 67 -11.69 -2.66 -12.20
C LEU A 67 -10.34 -2.26 -12.81
N PRO A 68 -9.68 -1.20 -12.31
CA PRO A 68 -8.30 -0.92 -12.69
C PRO A 68 -7.42 -2.13 -12.36
N LYS A 69 -6.63 -2.57 -13.34
CA LYS A 69 -5.83 -3.79 -13.16
C LYS A 69 -4.66 -3.52 -12.21
N HIS A 70 -4.58 -4.28 -11.13
CA HIS A 70 -3.41 -4.29 -10.25
C HIS A 70 -2.32 -5.18 -10.86
N MET A 71 -1.05 -4.73 -10.82
CA MET A 71 0.06 -5.38 -11.54
C MET A 71 -0.26 -5.47 -13.04
N SER A 72 -0.38 -4.32 -13.68
CA SER A 72 -0.62 -4.15 -15.13
C SER A 72 0.62 -3.64 -15.85
N GLY A 73 0.51 -3.39 -17.16
CA GLY A 73 1.54 -2.75 -17.98
C GLY A 73 2.03 -3.61 -19.13
N THR A 74 3.32 -3.49 -19.46
CA THR A 74 3.95 -4.10 -20.65
C THR A 74 4.92 -5.21 -20.23
N THR A 75 5.10 -6.17 -21.12
CA THR A 75 6.12 -7.23 -20.99
C THR A 75 6.79 -7.44 -22.35
N ASN A 76 8.03 -7.89 -22.36
CA ASN A 76 8.68 -8.36 -23.57
C ASN A 76 8.59 -9.90 -23.61
N VAL A 77 7.91 -10.46 -24.61
CA VAL A 77 7.74 -11.92 -24.79
C VAL A 77 8.77 -12.49 -25.79
N VAL A 78 9.68 -11.67 -26.32
CA VAL A 78 10.43 -12.03 -27.54
C VAL A 78 11.91 -12.32 -27.27
N ASN A 79 12.26 -13.61 -27.42
CA ASN A 79 13.55 -14.24 -27.71
C ASN A 79 14.80 -13.84 -26.89
N SER A 80 15.50 -14.88 -26.43
CA SER A 80 16.85 -14.88 -25.88
C SER A 80 17.84 -14.06 -26.74
N GLY A 81 18.00 -12.79 -26.40
CA GLY A 81 18.74 -11.80 -27.17
C GLY A 81 18.27 -10.36 -26.94
N THR A 82 17.07 -10.16 -26.38
CA THR A 82 16.64 -8.85 -25.88
C THR A 82 17.29 -8.53 -24.52
N PRO A 83 17.81 -7.30 -24.32
CA PRO A 83 18.50 -6.92 -23.09
C PRO A 83 17.65 -7.07 -21.83
N ASN A 84 18.36 -7.14 -20.70
CA ASN A 84 17.82 -7.45 -19.40
C ASN A 84 16.60 -6.56 -19.06
N PRO A 85 15.46 -7.12 -18.64
CA PRO A 85 14.32 -6.37 -18.07
C PRO A 85 14.71 -5.43 -16.93
N MET A 86 15.85 -5.71 -16.31
CA MET A 86 16.55 -4.84 -15.40
C MET A 86 17.49 -3.92 -16.18
N ALA A 87 16.96 -3.08 -17.08
CA ALA A 87 17.69 -1.99 -17.72
C ALA A 87 18.14 -1.00 -16.63
N ARG A 88 19.15 -1.45 -15.89
CA ARG A 88 19.73 -0.78 -14.73
C ARG A 88 20.78 0.24 -15.17
N ASN A 89 21.08 0.25 -16.46
CA ASN A 89 22.14 1.02 -17.07
C ASN A 89 21.57 1.81 -18.24
N ALA A 90 22.11 3.00 -18.46
CA ALA A 90 21.67 3.96 -19.48
C ALA A 90 21.74 3.45 -20.94
N GLY A 91 22.33 2.28 -21.20
CA GLY A 91 22.44 1.70 -22.55
C GLY A 91 21.25 0.85 -23.01
N GLU A 92 20.30 0.48 -22.14
CA GLU A 92 19.25 -0.53 -22.42
C GLU A 92 17.82 0.08 -22.55
N ILE A 93 17.72 1.42 -22.51
CA ILE A 93 16.47 2.20 -22.33
C ILE A 93 15.46 1.99 -23.46
N ALA A 94 15.92 1.87 -24.71
CA ALA A 94 15.05 1.70 -25.89
C ALA A 94 14.23 0.40 -25.89
N THR A 95 14.54 -0.54 -24.98
CA THR A 95 13.86 -1.85 -24.85
C THR A 95 13.14 -2.02 -23.50
N ALA A 96 13.02 -0.94 -22.72
CA ALA A 96 12.45 -0.97 -21.37
C ALA A 96 10.95 -1.32 -21.39
N HIS A 97 10.57 -2.28 -20.55
CA HIS A 97 9.19 -2.65 -20.25
C HIS A 97 9.02 -2.68 -18.73
N ASN A 98 7.78 -2.65 -18.24
CA ASN A 98 7.48 -2.52 -16.81
C ASN A 98 7.05 -3.83 -16.12
N ARG A 99 7.18 -4.97 -16.81
CA ARG A 99 7.02 -6.35 -16.29
C ARG A 99 5.65 -6.68 -15.70
N PHE A 100 4.61 -6.00 -16.17
CA PHE A 100 3.30 -6.01 -15.53
C PHE A 100 3.34 -5.63 -14.03
N GLU A 101 4.23 -4.71 -13.63
CA GLU A 101 4.37 -4.31 -12.23
C GLU A 101 3.76 -2.93 -11.94
N ILE A 102 2.95 -2.38 -12.84
CA ILE A 102 2.25 -1.11 -12.62
C ILE A 102 1.09 -1.31 -11.63
N SER A 103 1.00 -0.42 -10.63
CA SER A 103 -0.07 -0.45 -9.64
C SER A 103 -1.43 -0.06 -10.24
N TRP A 104 -2.49 -0.44 -9.54
CA TRP A 104 -3.87 -0.07 -9.88
C TRP A 104 -4.11 1.45 -9.89
N LEU A 105 -3.29 2.23 -9.18
CA LEU A 105 -3.41 3.68 -9.05
C LEU A 105 -3.06 4.41 -10.34
N VAL A 106 -2.17 3.86 -11.17
CA VAL A 106 -1.74 4.51 -12.43
C VAL A 106 -2.88 4.59 -13.43
N GLY A 107 -3.69 3.54 -13.57
CA GLY A 107 -4.86 3.56 -14.45
C GLY A 107 -5.96 4.53 -13.99
N LEU A 108 -5.90 5.00 -12.74
CA LEU A 108 -6.86 5.93 -12.17
C LEU A 108 -6.43 7.39 -12.30
N THR A 109 -5.21 7.71 -12.76
CA THR A 109 -4.75 9.10 -12.84
C THR A 109 -5.66 10.03 -13.64
N PRO A 110 -6.28 9.64 -14.80
CA PRO A 110 -7.24 10.51 -15.48
C PRO A 110 -8.47 10.84 -14.64
N TYR A 111 -8.84 9.95 -13.72
CA TYR A 111 -9.99 10.08 -12.84
C TYR A 111 -9.66 10.82 -11.53
N PHE A 112 -8.40 11.20 -11.32
CA PHE A 112 -7.92 12.05 -10.22
C PHE A 112 -7.59 13.47 -10.68
N GLU A 113 -8.11 13.89 -11.84
CA GLU A 113 -7.75 15.16 -12.50
C GLU A 113 -6.25 15.25 -12.87
N GLN A 114 -5.57 14.11 -13.00
CA GLN A 114 -4.15 14.02 -13.38
C GLN A 114 -4.01 13.62 -14.86
N GLN A 115 -4.77 14.26 -15.74
CA GLN A 115 -4.76 13.98 -17.18
C GLN A 115 -3.38 14.23 -17.82
N GLY A 116 -2.72 15.34 -17.47
CA GLY A 116 -1.38 15.62 -17.99
C GLY A 116 -0.32 14.61 -17.55
N LEU A 117 -0.46 14.04 -16.35
CA LEU A 117 0.42 12.95 -15.88
C LEU A 117 0.15 11.66 -16.66
N TRP A 118 -1.13 11.34 -16.90
CA TRP A 118 -1.51 10.20 -17.72
C TRP A 118 -0.96 10.30 -19.15
N GLU A 119 -1.00 11.47 -19.77
CA GLU A 119 -0.46 11.69 -21.11
C GLU A 119 1.04 11.45 -21.19
N GLN A 120 1.80 11.81 -20.15
CA GLN A 120 3.23 11.49 -20.06
C GLN A 120 3.47 9.99 -19.87
N ILE A 121 2.61 9.30 -19.12
CA ILE A 121 2.74 7.86 -18.86
C ILE A 121 2.33 7.02 -20.08
N SER A 122 1.24 7.38 -20.73
CA SER A 122 0.63 6.60 -21.81
C SER A 122 1.31 6.78 -23.17
N ASN A 123 2.16 7.80 -23.32
CA ASN A 123 2.95 8.05 -24.53
C ASN A 123 4.43 7.78 -24.31
N PRO A 124 5.23 7.61 -25.39
CA PRO A 124 6.69 7.60 -25.27
C PRO A 124 7.20 8.89 -24.61
N TYR A 125 8.18 8.76 -23.74
CA TYR A 125 8.74 9.86 -22.95
C TYR A 125 10.19 10.10 -23.34
N ASP A 126 10.55 11.37 -23.58
CA ASP A 126 11.92 11.80 -23.80
C ASP A 126 12.55 12.24 -22.46
N PRO A 127 13.51 11.47 -21.92
CA PRO A 127 14.10 11.76 -20.62
C PRO A 127 15.02 12.97 -20.61
N ASP A 128 15.60 13.34 -21.75
CA ASP A 128 16.56 14.44 -21.86
C ASP A 128 15.98 15.67 -22.55
N LYS A 129 14.82 15.56 -23.21
CA LYS A 129 14.13 16.61 -24.01
C LYS A 129 14.94 17.18 -25.18
N ASP A 130 16.23 16.86 -25.23
CA ASP A 130 17.20 17.22 -26.24
C ASP A 130 17.44 16.07 -27.24
N GLY A 131 16.73 14.93 -27.08
CA GLY A 131 16.77 13.78 -27.99
C GLY A 131 18.09 12.98 -27.99
N ALA A 132 19.02 13.27 -27.08
CA ALA A 132 20.29 12.57 -26.96
C ALA A 132 20.16 11.18 -26.30
N ALA A 133 19.19 11.03 -25.40
CA ALA A 133 18.85 9.75 -24.78
C ALA A 133 17.76 8.99 -25.56
N PRO A 134 17.74 7.65 -25.47
CA PRO A 134 16.68 6.85 -26.06
C PRO A 134 15.33 7.16 -25.43
N LEU A 135 14.28 7.23 -26.25
CA LEU A 135 12.90 7.36 -25.77
C LEU A 135 12.54 6.17 -24.87
N ILE A 136 11.88 6.49 -23.77
CA ILE A 136 11.26 5.49 -22.91
C ILE A 136 9.90 5.13 -23.54
N PRO A 137 9.59 3.84 -23.75
CA PRO A 137 8.33 3.43 -24.35
C PRO A 137 7.10 3.87 -23.56
N ALA A 138 5.95 3.91 -24.25
CA ALA A 138 4.65 4.10 -23.62
C ALA A 138 4.43 3.12 -22.45
N MET A 139 3.70 3.58 -21.44
CA MET A 139 3.50 2.92 -20.16
C MET A 139 4.76 2.81 -19.29
N GLY A 140 5.91 3.33 -19.73
CA GLY A 140 7.07 3.47 -18.89
C GLY A 140 7.99 2.26 -18.71
N PRO A 141 9.14 2.47 -18.05
CA PRO A 141 10.03 1.44 -17.55
C PRO A 141 9.52 0.82 -16.25
N ASP A 142 10.27 -0.16 -15.75
CA ASP A 142 9.98 -0.87 -14.50
C ASP A 142 9.93 0.09 -13.28
N PRO A 143 8.79 0.18 -12.55
CA PRO A 143 8.66 0.97 -11.32
C PRO A 143 9.57 0.50 -10.18
N ARG A 144 10.19 -0.69 -10.30
CA ARG A 144 11.22 -1.18 -9.38
C ARG A 144 12.48 -0.31 -9.37
N ARG A 145 12.71 0.48 -10.42
CA ARG A 145 13.88 1.36 -10.57
C ARG A 145 14.26 2.08 -9.27
N SER A 146 15.57 2.23 -9.06
CA SER A 146 16.15 2.99 -7.94
C SER A 146 16.36 4.45 -8.31
N LEU A 147 16.58 5.29 -7.29
CA LEU A 147 16.99 6.68 -7.47
C LEU A 147 18.29 6.83 -8.29
N GLY A 148 19.18 5.83 -8.23
CA GLY A 148 20.37 5.82 -9.09
C GLY A 148 20.03 5.78 -10.58
N HIS A 149 18.99 5.04 -10.97
CA HIS A 149 18.50 5.03 -12.36
C HIS A 149 17.84 6.35 -12.72
N GLN A 150 17.11 6.96 -11.78
CA GLN A 150 16.51 8.29 -11.99
C GLN A 150 17.58 9.34 -12.31
N ASN A 151 18.77 9.24 -11.71
CA ASN A 151 19.88 10.16 -11.97
C ASN A 151 20.51 9.99 -13.36
N THR A 152 20.51 8.76 -13.90
CA THR A 152 21.11 8.48 -15.22
C THR A 152 20.11 8.59 -16.37
N VAL A 153 18.84 8.29 -16.12
CA VAL A 153 17.77 8.26 -17.12
C VAL A 153 16.48 8.74 -16.45
N PRO A 154 16.24 10.05 -16.36
CA PRO A 154 15.10 10.57 -15.64
C PRO A 154 13.77 10.04 -16.17
N TYR A 155 12.84 9.72 -15.28
CA TYR A 155 11.43 9.64 -15.65
C TYR A 155 10.57 10.19 -14.52
N ASP A 156 10.12 11.42 -14.72
CA ASP A 156 9.47 12.22 -13.69
C ASP A 156 8.09 11.71 -13.24
N PRO A 157 7.25 11.08 -14.09
CA PRO A 157 5.97 10.59 -13.59
C PRO A 157 6.02 9.58 -12.44
N TRP A 158 7.03 8.70 -12.33
CA TRP A 158 7.19 7.87 -11.12
C TRP A 158 7.52 8.71 -9.90
N MET A 159 8.26 9.81 -10.06
CA MET A 159 8.67 10.70 -8.97
C MET A 159 7.57 11.67 -8.51
N THR A 160 6.43 11.73 -9.21
CA THR A 160 5.37 12.70 -8.94
C THR A 160 4.61 12.34 -7.66
N ASP A 161 4.61 13.24 -6.69
CA ASP A 161 3.77 13.14 -5.49
C ASP A 161 2.35 13.63 -5.80
N LEU A 162 1.38 12.73 -5.70
CA LEU A 162 -0.03 13.04 -5.95
C LEU A 162 -0.73 13.35 -4.62
N PRO A 163 -1.21 14.60 -4.38
CA PRO A 163 -1.89 14.97 -3.12
C PRO A 163 -3.08 14.07 -2.80
N MET A 164 -3.78 13.62 -3.85
CA MET A 164 -4.91 12.70 -3.78
C MET A 164 -4.56 11.34 -3.15
N LEU A 165 -3.31 10.89 -3.33
CA LEU A 165 -2.82 9.61 -2.80
C LEU A 165 -2.19 9.76 -1.41
N ARG A 166 -2.26 10.95 -0.80
CA ARG A 166 -1.68 11.24 0.52
C ARG A 166 -2.76 11.45 1.57
N CYS A 167 -2.52 10.88 2.73
CA CYS A 167 -3.27 11.19 3.95
C CYS A 167 -2.53 12.30 4.71
N PRO A 168 -3.16 13.44 5.02
CA PRO A 168 -2.51 14.52 5.78
C PRO A 168 -1.98 14.16 7.17
N SER A 169 -2.39 13.03 7.75
CA SER A 169 -1.82 12.51 9.00
C SER A 169 -0.50 11.77 8.82
N ASP A 170 -0.10 11.44 7.59
CA ASP A 170 1.21 10.87 7.28
C ASP A 170 2.22 11.99 6.97
N PRO A 171 3.22 12.22 7.84
CA PRO A 171 4.14 13.35 7.69
C PRO A 171 5.25 13.12 6.65
N GLY A 172 5.34 11.95 6.03
CA GLY A 172 6.40 11.63 5.07
C GLY A 172 6.31 12.47 3.80
N PHE A 173 7.46 12.97 3.31
CA PHE A 173 7.55 13.70 2.04
C PHE A 173 8.90 13.48 1.38
N GLY A 174 8.94 13.63 0.05
CA GLY A 174 10.19 13.61 -0.72
C GLY A 174 11.01 12.32 -0.62
N LEU A 175 12.30 12.46 -0.89
CA LEU A 175 13.27 11.37 -0.88
C LEU A 175 13.35 10.68 0.50
N PRO A 176 13.66 9.37 0.54
CA PRO A 176 14.04 8.50 -0.58
C PRO A 176 12.85 7.89 -1.34
N SER A 177 11.63 8.40 -1.14
CA SER A 177 10.44 7.98 -1.89
C SER A 177 10.52 8.41 -3.35
N GLN A 178 9.96 7.61 -4.24
CA GLN A 178 9.70 7.93 -5.65
C GLN A 178 8.19 8.07 -5.82
N GLY A 179 7.62 9.08 -5.17
CA GLY A 179 6.17 9.31 -5.08
C GLY A 179 5.45 8.40 -4.09
N ARG A 180 4.84 8.98 -3.05
CA ARG A 180 4.20 8.22 -1.96
C ARG A 180 2.74 7.85 -2.25
N THR A 181 2.29 6.74 -1.67
CA THR A 181 0.86 6.41 -1.55
C THR A 181 0.49 5.99 -0.14
N ASN A 182 -0.67 6.44 0.33
CA ASN A 182 -1.34 5.99 1.55
C ASN A 182 -2.51 5.04 1.29
N TYR A 183 -2.72 4.59 0.05
CA TYR A 183 -3.85 3.75 -0.31
C TYR A 183 -3.41 2.52 -1.08
N ALA A 184 -3.91 1.36 -0.66
CA ALA A 184 -3.43 0.06 -1.11
C ALA A 184 -4.57 -0.87 -1.50
N ALA A 185 -4.41 -1.60 -2.61
CA ALA A 185 -5.41 -2.54 -3.10
C ALA A 185 -5.55 -3.75 -2.17
N CYS A 186 -6.78 -4.22 -1.96
CA CYS A 186 -7.04 -5.43 -1.19
C CYS A 186 -6.80 -6.70 -2.03
N LEU A 187 -5.82 -7.51 -1.62
CA LEU A 187 -5.52 -8.82 -2.23
C LEU A 187 -6.16 -9.99 -1.49
N GLY A 188 -6.87 -9.70 -0.39
CA GLY A 188 -7.63 -10.65 0.40
C GLY A 188 -6.83 -11.26 1.54
N ASP A 189 -7.21 -12.46 1.93
CA ASP A 189 -6.86 -13.09 3.20
C ASP A 189 -5.90 -14.29 3.05
N ALA A 190 -5.21 -14.40 1.92
CA ALA A 190 -4.17 -15.40 1.71
C ALA A 190 -3.04 -14.83 0.86
N THR A 191 -1.80 -15.14 1.23
CA THR A 191 -0.62 -14.55 0.61
C THR A 191 -0.17 -15.27 -0.65
N HIS A 192 -0.57 -16.53 -0.84
CA HIS A 192 -0.02 -17.37 -1.90
C HIS A 192 -0.37 -16.83 -3.29
N HIS A 193 0.67 -16.63 -4.10
CA HIS A 193 0.67 -15.94 -5.39
C HIS A 193 0.10 -14.53 -5.40
N GLN A 194 -0.04 -13.85 -4.26
CA GLN A 194 -0.55 -12.48 -4.25
C GLN A 194 0.34 -11.51 -5.05
N HIS A 195 1.65 -11.78 -5.14
CA HIS A 195 2.61 -10.94 -5.87
C HIS A 195 2.64 -11.16 -7.39
N THR A 196 2.06 -12.25 -7.90
CA THR A 196 2.19 -12.68 -9.30
C THR A 196 0.86 -13.04 -9.97
N GLY A 197 -0.15 -13.36 -9.17
CA GLY A 197 -1.42 -13.94 -9.59
C GLY A 197 -1.20 -15.18 -10.46
N PRO A 198 -1.92 -15.31 -11.60
CA PRO A 198 -1.88 -16.51 -12.43
C PRO A 198 -0.60 -16.64 -13.30
N TRP A 199 0.33 -15.69 -13.18
CA TRP A 199 1.55 -15.64 -13.99
C TRP A 199 2.76 -16.11 -13.19
N ASN A 200 3.73 -16.68 -13.89
CA ASN A 200 5.08 -16.91 -13.39
C ASN A 200 5.76 -15.56 -13.03
N ASP A 201 6.60 -15.52 -11.99
CA ASP A 201 7.39 -14.31 -11.67
C ASP A 201 8.57 -14.05 -12.63
N ASN A 202 9.15 -15.14 -13.16
CA ASN A 202 10.20 -15.15 -14.19
C ASN A 202 9.60 -15.01 -15.59
N MET A 203 8.78 -13.97 -15.81
CA MET A 203 8.07 -13.69 -17.07
C MET A 203 8.99 -13.52 -18.30
N PHE A 204 10.30 -13.50 -18.07
CA PHE A 204 11.38 -13.32 -19.06
C PHE A 204 11.63 -14.51 -19.98
N ASN A 205 11.18 -15.71 -19.60
CA ASN A 205 11.39 -16.92 -20.42
C ASN A 205 10.22 -17.20 -21.38
N GLY A 206 9.42 -16.20 -21.75
CA GLY A 206 8.30 -16.38 -22.69
C GLY A 206 7.15 -17.24 -22.16
N ASN A 207 7.14 -17.53 -20.86
CA ASN A 207 6.11 -18.35 -20.23
C ASN A 207 4.89 -17.49 -19.92
N GLY A 208 3.85 -17.61 -20.76
CA GLY A 208 2.50 -17.12 -20.48
C GLY A 208 1.88 -17.74 -19.22
N PRO A 209 0.60 -17.46 -18.93
CA PRO A 209 -0.08 -18.05 -17.77
C PRO A 209 0.07 -19.59 -17.78
N ASN A 210 0.62 -20.13 -16.71
CA ASN A 210 0.83 -21.57 -16.54
C ASN A 210 -0.38 -22.15 -15.79
N ASN A 211 -0.92 -23.27 -16.27
CA ASN A 211 -2.08 -23.94 -15.66
C ASN A 211 -1.94 -24.15 -14.14
N GLY A 212 -0.75 -24.49 -13.64
CA GLY A 212 -0.53 -24.67 -12.20
C GLY A 212 -0.60 -23.35 -11.40
N TRP A 213 0.01 -22.28 -11.91
CA TRP A 213 -0.01 -20.96 -11.28
C TRP A 213 -1.42 -20.36 -11.32
N ALA A 214 -2.13 -20.51 -12.43
CA ALA A 214 -3.51 -20.08 -12.57
C ALA A 214 -4.43 -20.80 -11.58
N GLN A 215 -4.28 -22.11 -11.40
CA GLN A 215 -5.03 -22.89 -10.40
C GLN A 215 -4.73 -22.44 -8.97
N ASN A 216 -3.45 -22.19 -8.65
CA ASN A 216 -3.06 -21.71 -7.32
C ASN A 216 -3.59 -20.29 -7.05
N ALA A 217 -3.53 -19.39 -8.02
CA ALA A 217 -4.07 -18.04 -7.91
C ALA A 217 -5.61 -18.06 -7.79
N GLN A 218 -6.29 -18.95 -8.50
CA GLN A 218 -7.73 -19.14 -8.35
C GLN A 218 -8.11 -19.63 -6.94
N ALA A 219 -7.25 -20.43 -6.31
CA ALA A 219 -7.45 -20.91 -4.95
C ALA A 219 -7.19 -19.84 -3.89
N ALA A 220 -6.03 -19.17 -3.93
CA ALA A 220 -5.54 -18.34 -2.84
C ALA A 220 -5.75 -16.83 -3.05
N CYS A 221 -5.77 -16.32 -4.28
CA CYS A 221 -5.96 -14.89 -4.51
C CYS A 221 -7.45 -14.53 -4.46
N ARG A 222 -7.95 -14.24 -3.25
CA ARG A 222 -9.39 -14.07 -2.94
C ARG A 222 -9.87 -12.63 -2.79
N GLY A 223 -8.97 -11.64 -2.82
CA GLY A 223 -9.30 -10.22 -2.71
C GLY A 223 -10.12 -9.63 -3.84
N MET A 224 -10.55 -8.36 -3.67
CA MET A 224 -11.17 -7.58 -4.74
C MET A 224 -10.25 -7.46 -5.97
N PHE A 225 -8.93 -7.34 -5.73
CA PHE A 225 -7.91 -7.37 -6.76
C PHE A 225 -7.16 -8.70 -6.77
N VAL A 226 -6.84 -9.17 -7.97
CA VAL A 226 -5.90 -10.27 -8.20
C VAL A 226 -4.81 -9.76 -9.12
N SER A 227 -3.55 -9.85 -8.67
CA SER A 227 -2.40 -9.40 -9.44
C SER A 227 -2.40 -9.95 -10.85
N ARG A 228 -2.16 -9.08 -11.84
CA ARG A 228 -2.07 -9.41 -13.27
C ARG A 228 -3.34 -10.04 -13.86
N LYS A 229 -4.48 -9.95 -13.17
CA LYS A 229 -5.79 -10.44 -13.63
C LYS A 229 -6.81 -9.29 -13.71
N GLU A 230 -7.62 -9.33 -14.74
CA GLU A 230 -8.77 -8.43 -14.90
C GLU A 230 -9.89 -8.88 -13.96
N MET A 231 -10.37 -7.95 -13.14
CA MET A 231 -11.43 -8.18 -12.17
C MET A 231 -12.61 -7.26 -12.48
N LYS A 232 -13.83 -7.70 -12.22
CA LYS A 232 -15.07 -6.94 -12.47
C LYS A 232 -15.96 -6.97 -11.23
N PHE A 233 -16.86 -6.01 -11.06
CA PHE A 233 -17.79 -6.02 -9.92
C PHE A 233 -18.65 -7.29 -9.84
N ARG A 234 -18.99 -7.90 -10.99
CA ARG A 234 -19.71 -9.19 -11.04
C ARG A 234 -18.92 -10.37 -10.46
N ASP A 235 -17.60 -10.25 -10.33
CA ASP A 235 -16.74 -11.30 -9.78
C ASP A 235 -16.74 -11.26 -8.24
N THR A 236 -17.40 -10.25 -7.65
CA THR A 236 -17.63 -10.08 -6.22
C THR A 236 -19.01 -10.63 -5.84
N LEU A 237 -19.06 -11.92 -5.53
CA LEU A 237 -20.28 -12.65 -5.22
C LEU A 237 -20.80 -12.36 -3.80
N ASP A 238 -19.92 -11.92 -2.89
CA ASP A 238 -20.27 -11.64 -1.49
C ASP A 238 -20.91 -10.26 -1.30
N GLY A 239 -21.02 -9.48 -2.39
CA GLY A 239 -21.61 -8.15 -2.42
C GLY A 239 -20.57 -7.04 -2.25
N LEU A 240 -20.75 -5.94 -3.00
CA LEU A 240 -19.82 -4.81 -3.01
C LEU A 240 -19.75 -4.07 -1.66
N SER A 241 -20.86 -3.99 -0.94
CA SER A 241 -20.93 -3.38 0.40
C SER A 241 -20.24 -4.22 1.49
N ASN A 242 -20.01 -5.51 1.21
CA ASN A 242 -19.45 -6.48 2.15
C ASN A 242 -18.01 -6.88 1.80
N THR A 243 -17.45 -6.34 0.71
CA THR A 243 -16.10 -6.69 0.27
C THR A 243 -15.21 -5.46 0.28
N ILE A 244 -14.06 -5.54 0.93
CA ILE A 244 -13.04 -4.50 0.98
C ILE A 244 -12.38 -4.37 -0.39
N LEU A 245 -12.39 -3.15 -0.93
CA LEU A 245 -11.73 -2.80 -2.17
C LEU A 245 -10.29 -2.39 -1.93
N ALA A 246 -10.05 -1.53 -0.94
CA ALA A 246 -8.72 -1.01 -0.61
C ALA A 246 -8.66 -0.59 0.86
N GLY A 247 -7.46 -0.39 1.39
CA GLY A 247 -7.27 0.19 2.72
C GLY A 247 -6.19 1.24 2.78
N GLU A 248 -6.25 2.04 3.84
CA GLU A 248 -5.22 3.01 4.18
C GLU A 248 -3.93 2.29 4.62
N ILE A 249 -2.78 2.82 4.19
CA ILE A 249 -1.46 2.39 4.62
C ILE A 249 -0.63 3.59 5.05
N THR A 250 0.20 3.40 6.06
CA THR A 250 1.23 4.38 6.41
C THR A 250 2.48 4.19 5.55
N THR A 251 3.20 5.28 5.35
CA THR A 251 4.50 5.29 4.69
C THR A 251 5.62 5.40 5.70
N ASP A 252 6.76 4.82 5.36
CA ASP A 252 7.93 4.75 6.23
C ASP A 252 8.57 6.11 6.48
N LEU A 253 9.09 6.29 7.69
CA LEU A 253 9.76 7.51 8.14
C LEU A 253 11.24 7.27 8.50
N GLY A 254 11.77 6.07 8.21
CA GLY A 254 13.13 5.67 8.61
C GLY A 254 13.26 5.41 10.12
N ASP A 255 12.17 5.13 10.81
CA ASP A 255 12.07 5.04 12.28
C ASP A 255 11.95 3.60 12.82
N GLU A 256 12.10 2.60 11.96
CA GLU A 256 11.91 1.16 12.28
C GLU A 256 10.47 0.80 12.69
N ASP A 257 9.47 1.60 12.31
CA ASP A 257 8.06 1.28 12.57
C ASP A 257 7.66 -0.02 11.86
N LYS A 258 7.12 -0.96 12.63
CA LYS A 258 6.82 -2.32 12.16
C LYS A 258 5.74 -2.39 11.09
N ARG A 259 4.98 -1.30 10.92
CA ARG A 259 3.88 -1.17 9.95
C ARG A 259 4.33 -0.66 8.59
N THR A 260 5.56 -0.13 8.51
CA THR A 260 6.09 0.54 7.32
C THR A 260 7.41 -0.04 6.83
N ARG A 261 8.23 -0.57 7.75
CA ARG A 261 9.42 -1.34 7.43
C ARG A 261 9.09 -2.84 7.50
N PRO A 262 9.33 -3.61 6.43
CA PRO A 262 9.07 -5.04 6.45
C PRO A 262 10.19 -5.82 7.17
N ALA A 263 9.81 -6.88 7.88
CA ALA A 263 10.72 -7.92 8.34
C ALA A 263 10.62 -9.16 7.43
N ARG A 264 11.72 -9.91 7.30
CA ARG A 264 11.73 -11.19 6.57
C ARG A 264 11.28 -12.31 7.50
N SER A 265 10.33 -13.14 7.06
CA SER A 265 9.95 -14.35 7.79
C SER A 265 11.14 -15.32 7.88
N PRO A 266 11.36 -15.96 9.04
CA PRO A 266 12.35 -17.05 9.16
C PRO A 266 11.92 -18.31 8.41
N LEU A 267 10.65 -18.42 7.98
CA LEU A 267 10.12 -19.62 7.35
C LEU A 267 10.54 -19.74 5.88
N GLY A 268 10.75 -20.99 5.47
CA GLY A 268 10.91 -21.37 4.06
C GLY A 268 12.24 -20.97 3.42
N GLN A 269 13.26 -20.51 4.16
CA GLN A 269 14.55 -20.11 3.56
C GLN A 269 15.29 -21.32 2.94
N GLY A 270 15.55 -21.33 1.61
CA GLY A 270 16.40 -22.37 0.97
C GLY A 270 16.02 -22.94 -0.41
N GLY A 271 15.11 -22.36 -1.19
CA GLY A 271 14.89 -22.70 -2.61
C GLY A 271 14.29 -24.07 -2.93
N GLY A 272 13.84 -24.84 -1.93
CA GLY A 272 13.11 -26.09 -2.12
C GLY A 272 11.95 -26.17 -1.14
N VAL A 273 10.78 -25.69 -1.56
CA VAL A 273 9.58 -25.69 -0.70
C VAL A 273 8.84 -27.01 -0.88
N THR A 274 8.92 -27.88 0.14
CA THR A 274 7.99 -28.99 0.33
C THR A 274 7.42 -28.91 1.75
N GLY A 275 6.11 -28.67 1.90
CA GLY A 275 5.41 -28.66 3.19
C GLY A 275 5.00 -27.29 3.75
N ASN A 276 4.57 -27.25 5.02
CA ASN A 276 3.96 -26.11 5.73
C ASN A 276 4.95 -25.01 6.17
N ASN A 277 6.19 -24.99 5.67
CA ASN A 277 7.23 -24.07 6.10
C ASN A 277 7.25 -22.79 5.25
N GLU A 278 6.14 -22.08 5.19
CA GLU A 278 5.98 -20.79 4.49
C GLU A 278 5.07 -19.88 5.29
N ILE A 279 5.09 -18.57 5.01
CA ILE A 279 4.19 -17.60 5.66
C ILE A 279 2.70 -17.95 5.49
N SER A 280 2.34 -18.72 4.47
CA SER A 280 0.97 -19.18 4.23
C SER A 280 0.57 -20.41 5.08
N GLY A 281 1.54 -21.06 5.72
CA GLY A 281 1.33 -22.22 6.60
C GLY A 281 0.85 -21.81 7.98
N ALA A 282 0.47 -22.79 8.80
CA ALA A 282 0.11 -22.56 10.19
C ALA A 282 1.28 -21.93 10.98
N GLY A 283 0.98 -20.92 11.80
CA GLY A 283 1.98 -20.09 12.49
C GLY A 283 2.77 -19.13 11.58
N GLY A 284 2.49 -19.10 10.27
CA GLY A 284 3.19 -18.26 9.32
C GLY A 284 2.92 -16.77 9.52
N VAL A 285 1.67 -16.41 9.81
CA VAL A 285 1.25 -15.01 10.06
C VAL A 285 2.03 -14.37 11.20
N THR A 286 2.31 -15.14 12.25
CA THR A 286 2.93 -14.65 13.48
C THR A 286 4.45 -14.80 13.49
N SER A 287 5.03 -15.35 12.42
CA SER A 287 6.45 -15.69 12.32
C SER A 287 7.41 -14.52 12.49
N CYS A 288 6.99 -13.28 12.21
CA CYS A 288 7.80 -12.08 12.44
C CYS A 288 7.57 -11.40 13.80
N ARG A 289 6.52 -11.78 14.55
CA ARG A 289 6.21 -11.18 15.88
C ARG A 289 7.37 -11.24 16.88
N PRO A 290 8.18 -12.31 16.93
CA PRO A 290 9.33 -12.37 17.84
C PRO A 290 10.37 -11.26 17.63
N PHE A 291 10.37 -10.60 16.46
CA PHE A 291 11.28 -9.49 16.17
C PHE A 291 10.77 -8.14 16.68
N VAL A 292 9.55 -8.05 17.20
CA VAL A 292 9.00 -6.80 17.74
C VAL A 292 9.72 -6.42 19.03
N ASN A 293 10.10 -5.15 19.17
CA ASN A 293 10.77 -4.67 20.37
C ASN A 293 9.81 -4.69 21.57
N ALA A 294 10.17 -5.45 22.62
CA ALA A 294 9.34 -5.60 23.81
C ALA A 294 9.12 -4.28 24.57
N ALA A 295 10.12 -3.40 24.62
CA ALA A 295 10.03 -2.10 25.28
C ALA A 295 9.33 -1.04 24.41
N ARG A 296 9.33 -1.23 23.08
CA ARG A 296 8.73 -0.32 22.11
C ARG A 296 7.89 -1.09 21.08
N PRO A 297 6.69 -1.58 21.42
CA PRO A 297 5.92 -2.52 20.58
C PRO A 297 5.46 -2.02 19.20
N ARG A 298 5.63 -0.72 18.91
CA ARG A 298 5.42 -0.12 17.58
C ARG A 298 6.61 -0.32 16.62
N PHE A 299 7.76 -0.70 17.13
CA PHE A 299 9.02 -0.72 16.39
C PHE A 299 9.64 -2.11 16.41
N TRP A 300 10.43 -2.41 15.39
CA TRP A 300 11.25 -3.61 15.38
C TRP A 300 12.37 -3.55 16.42
N ASP A 301 12.77 -4.71 16.93
CA ASP A 301 14.02 -4.86 17.67
C ASP A 301 15.18 -4.89 16.66
N PRO A 302 16.06 -3.88 16.64
CA PRO A 302 17.13 -3.79 15.65
C PRO A 302 18.14 -4.93 15.78
N THR A 303 18.18 -5.64 16.91
CA THR A 303 19.09 -6.77 17.13
C THR A 303 18.55 -8.10 16.59
N LEU A 304 17.23 -8.21 16.42
CA LEU A 304 16.56 -9.45 16.02
C LEU A 304 15.96 -9.39 14.62
N VAL A 305 15.75 -8.19 14.07
CA VAL A 305 15.07 -8.02 12.78
C VAL A 305 15.96 -8.47 11.60
N ASP A 306 15.58 -9.56 10.95
CA ASP A 306 16.18 -9.95 9.66
C ASP A 306 15.64 -9.05 8.54
N THR A 307 16.49 -8.14 8.06
CA THR A 307 16.20 -7.30 6.89
C THR A 307 16.93 -7.76 5.63
N SER A 308 17.54 -8.95 5.63
CA SER A 308 18.19 -9.50 4.43
C SER A 308 17.17 -9.58 3.29
N GLY A 309 17.49 -8.99 2.13
CA GLY A 309 16.58 -8.96 0.99
C GLY A 309 15.36 -8.02 1.12
N MET A 310 15.21 -7.26 2.21
CA MET A 310 14.11 -6.30 2.41
C MET A 310 14.34 -4.93 1.73
N GLY A 311 15.28 -4.85 0.79
CA GLY A 311 15.55 -3.64 0.03
C GLY A 311 16.23 -2.54 0.86
N GLY A 312 16.57 -1.44 0.18
CA GLY A 312 17.28 -0.31 0.78
C GLY A 312 16.35 0.74 1.39
N ALA A 313 16.89 1.93 1.66
CA ALA A 313 16.14 3.06 2.21
C ALA A 313 14.97 3.51 1.29
N GLN A 314 15.04 3.27 -0.01
CA GLN A 314 14.00 3.62 -0.99
C GLN A 314 12.93 2.52 -1.19
N ASP A 315 13.11 1.36 -0.54
CA ASP A 315 12.30 0.15 -0.74
C ASP A 315 11.50 -0.13 0.53
N ARG A 316 10.59 0.81 0.83
CA ARG A 316 9.74 0.78 2.01
C ARG A 316 8.27 0.92 1.62
N ARG A 317 7.38 0.61 2.56
CA ARG A 317 5.94 0.61 2.32
C ARG A 317 5.48 1.98 1.81
N GLY A 318 4.72 1.95 0.72
CA GLY A 318 4.10 3.13 0.12
C GLY A 318 5.08 4.14 -0.50
N PHE A 319 6.36 3.80 -0.72
CA PHE A 319 7.35 4.74 -1.31
C PHE A 319 7.31 4.86 -2.83
N LYS A 320 6.53 4.01 -3.50
CA LYS A 320 6.43 3.98 -4.96
C LYS A 320 4.98 3.74 -5.33
N TRP A 321 4.21 4.82 -5.49
CA TRP A 321 2.77 4.74 -5.75
C TRP A 321 2.43 3.96 -7.03
N ALA A 322 3.27 4.07 -8.05
CA ALA A 322 3.10 3.36 -9.32
C ALA A 322 3.60 1.90 -9.28
N TYR A 323 4.20 1.45 -8.17
CA TYR A 323 4.71 0.09 -8.04
C TYR A 323 3.66 -0.86 -7.45
N GLY A 324 3.23 -1.83 -8.24
CA GLY A 324 2.18 -2.78 -7.89
C GLY A 324 2.61 -3.93 -6.96
N ARG A 325 3.90 -4.10 -6.65
CA ARG A 325 4.31 -5.20 -5.76
C ARG A 325 3.68 -5.04 -4.36
N PRO A 326 3.38 -6.15 -3.66
CA PRO A 326 2.50 -6.09 -2.48
C PRO A 326 2.92 -5.09 -1.40
N LEU A 327 4.22 -4.99 -1.11
CA LEU A 327 4.75 -4.05 -0.11
C LEU A 327 4.39 -2.59 -0.39
N TYR A 328 4.25 -2.19 -1.65
CA TYR A 328 4.20 -0.79 -2.04
C TYR A 328 2.77 -0.26 -2.17
N SER A 329 1.87 -1.04 -2.76
CA SER A 329 0.51 -0.58 -3.06
C SER A 329 -0.57 -1.62 -2.84
N ALA A 330 -0.32 -2.62 -1.97
CA ALA A 330 -1.30 -3.65 -1.63
C ALA A 330 -1.43 -3.89 -0.12
N MET A 331 -2.56 -4.48 0.25
CA MET A 331 -2.86 -4.92 1.61
C MET A 331 -3.52 -6.29 1.62
N SER A 332 -3.43 -6.96 2.76
CA SER A 332 -4.09 -8.23 3.04
C SER A 332 -4.99 -8.09 4.28
N THR A 333 -6.06 -8.87 4.32
CA THR A 333 -7.01 -8.94 5.44
C THR A 333 -6.74 -10.17 6.31
N ILE A 334 -5.48 -10.33 6.73
CA ILE A 334 -5.00 -11.50 7.48
C ILE A 334 -4.79 -11.10 8.94
N ALA A 335 -3.82 -10.21 9.18
CA ALA A 335 -3.60 -9.59 10.47
C ALA A 335 -4.49 -8.33 10.60
N PRO A 336 -4.94 -7.98 11.82
CA PRO A 336 -5.76 -6.80 12.04
C PRO A 336 -5.00 -5.50 11.69
N PRO A 337 -5.71 -4.37 11.53
CA PRO A 337 -5.10 -3.07 11.28
C PRO A 337 -3.95 -2.75 12.24
N ASN A 338 -2.97 -2.00 11.74
CA ASN A 338 -1.78 -1.56 12.50
C ASN A 338 -0.88 -2.70 13.05
N SER A 339 -1.07 -3.93 12.57
CA SER A 339 -0.15 -5.05 12.84
C SER A 339 1.14 -4.96 12.00
N GLU A 340 2.11 -5.79 12.36
CA GLU A 340 3.41 -5.87 11.70
C GLU A 340 3.36 -6.33 10.22
N LEU A 341 4.31 -5.83 9.43
CA LEU A 341 4.61 -6.34 8.10
C LEU A 341 5.54 -7.56 8.18
N CYS A 342 5.13 -8.66 7.58
CA CYS A 342 5.96 -9.86 7.49
C CYS A 342 6.03 -10.35 6.04
N MET A 343 7.23 -10.36 5.46
CA MET A 343 7.44 -10.71 4.05
C MET A 343 8.10 -12.08 3.91
N GLN A 344 7.64 -12.83 2.92
CA GLN A 344 8.26 -14.06 2.48
C GLN A 344 9.44 -13.70 1.56
N TRP A 345 10.64 -14.23 1.84
CA TRP A 345 11.88 -14.01 1.05
C TRP A 345 12.42 -12.57 0.95
N ASN A 346 11.77 -11.71 0.19
CA ASN A 346 12.27 -10.39 -0.18
C ASN A 346 11.13 -9.36 -0.33
N HIS A 347 11.46 -8.09 -0.49
CA HIS A 347 10.49 -6.99 -0.58
C HIS A 347 9.61 -6.97 -1.86
N HIS A 348 9.83 -7.86 -2.82
CA HIS A 348 8.99 -8.01 -4.03
C HIS A 348 8.00 -9.18 -3.94
N ASN A 349 8.08 -9.99 -2.89
CA ASN A 349 7.36 -11.23 -2.77
C ASN A 349 6.04 -11.08 -2.01
N GLU A 350 5.48 -12.23 -1.65
CA GLU A 350 4.28 -12.38 -0.83
C GLU A 350 4.58 -12.02 0.63
N GLY A 351 3.55 -11.72 1.40
CA GLY A 351 3.69 -11.26 2.78
C GLY A 351 2.35 -10.89 3.40
N VAL A 352 2.32 -10.89 4.74
CA VAL A 352 1.21 -10.36 5.52
C VAL A 352 1.39 -8.86 5.63
N LEU A 353 0.44 -8.12 5.03
CA LEU A 353 0.52 -6.68 4.76
C LEU A 353 -0.76 -5.99 5.26
N PRO A 354 -1.01 -5.96 6.58
CA PRO A 354 -2.22 -5.35 7.14
C PRO A 354 -2.30 -3.85 6.83
N PRO A 355 -3.48 -3.25 6.70
CA PRO A 355 -3.63 -1.80 6.57
C PRO A 355 -3.10 -1.10 7.82
N SER A 356 -2.74 0.17 7.70
CA SER A 356 -2.21 0.96 8.82
C SER A 356 -2.55 2.43 8.66
N SER A 357 -2.72 3.12 9.78
CA SER A 357 -2.94 4.57 9.80
C SER A 357 -2.11 5.25 10.89
N ARG A 358 -1.94 6.56 10.74
CA ARG A 358 -1.44 7.44 11.81
C ARG A 358 -2.59 7.94 12.71
N HIS A 359 -3.83 7.72 12.31
CA HIS A 359 -5.00 7.93 13.18
C HIS A 359 -5.01 6.91 14.32
N GLN A 360 -5.55 7.33 15.47
CA GLN A 360 -5.62 6.46 16.64
C GLN A 360 -6.72 5.40 16.50
N GLY A 361 -6.38 4.16 16.83
CA GLY A 361 -7.34 3.09 17.09
C GLY A 361 -7.92 2.38 15.87
N GLY A 362 -7.40 2.64 14.66
CA GLY A 362 -7.88 2.00 13.44
C GLY A 362 -7.31 2.60 12.17
N CYS A 363 -7.95 2.32 11.04
CA CYS A 363 -7.62 2.89 9.73
C CYS A 363 -8.87 3.03 8.85
N HIS A 364 -8.81 3.90 7.84
CA HIS A 364 -9.90 3.97 6.86
C HIS A 364 -9.79 2.81 5.87
N ILE A 365 -10.94 2.22 5.57
CA ILE A 365 -11.11 1.12 4.63
C ILE A 365 -12.17 1.53 3.61
N LEU A 366 -11.88 1.27 2.34
CA LEU A 366 -12.77 1.52 1.21
C LEU A 366 -13.46 0.21 0.82
N MET A 367 -14.78 0.20 0.89
CA MET A 367 -15.62 -0.91 0.47
C MET A 367 -15.86 -0.89 -1.03
N GLY A 368 -16.25 -2.03 -1.60
CA GLY A 368 -16.50 -2.20 -3.04
C GLY A 368 -17.63 -1.35 -3.62
N ASP A 369 -18.54 -0.86 -2.78
CA ASP A 369 -19.61 0.08 -3.14
C ASP A 369 -19.18 1.56 -3.05
N GLY A 370 -17.92 1.80 -2.67
CA GLY A 370 -17.35 3.12 -2.49
C GLY A 370 -17.59 3.73 -1.12
N ALA A 371 -18.17 3.03 -0.14
CA ALA A 371 -18.25 3.50 1.24
C ALA A 371 -16.85 3.52 1.89
N VAL A 372 -16.59 4.54 2.71
CA VAL A 372 -15.36 4.62 3.51
C VAL A 372 -15.73 4.43 4.97
N ILE A 373 -15.18 3.39 5.59
CA ILE A 373 -15.47 2.97 6.96
C ILE A 373 -14.17 3.03 7.76
N PHE A 374 -14.25 3.47 9.02
CA PHE A 374 -13.10 3.40 9.91
C PHE A 374 -13.14 2.09 10.70
N ILE A 375 -12.22 1.18 10.38
CA ILE A 375 -12.14 -0.13 11.04
C ILE A 375 -11.11 -0.06 12.16
N THR A 376 -11.51 -0.52 13.35
CA THR A 376 -10.69 -0.47 14.55
C THR A 376 -9.60 -1.53 14.57
N ASP A 377 -8.55 -1.30 15.35
CA ASP A 377 -7.49 -2.28 15.59
C ASP A 377 -8.00 -3.54 16.30
N SER A 378 -9.19 -3.47 16.91
CA SER A 378 -9.83 -4.53 17.69
C SER A 378 -10.82 -5.37 16.89
N ILE A 379 -10.89 -5.22 15.57
CA ILE A 379 -11.76 -6.04 14.72
C ILE A 379 -11.44 -7.53 14.91
N GLU A 380 -12.49 -8.36 14.92
CA GLU A 380 -12.37 -9.81 15.02
C GLU A 380 -11.58 -10.35 13.80
N ALA A 381 -10.35 -10.80 14.06
CA ALA A 381 -9.38 -11.23 13.04
C ALA A 381 -9.07 -12.74 13.11
N GLY A 382 -9.96 -13.53 13.71
CA GLY A 382 -9.89 -14.98 13.76
C GLY A 382 -8.60 -15.58 14.30
N ASN A 383 -8.29 -16.79 13.84
CA ASN A 383 -7.13 -17.55 14.28
C ASN A 383 -5.87 -17.16 13.50
N GLN A 384 -5.05 -16.31 14.11
CA GLN A 384 -3.76 -15.88 13.56
C GLN A 384 -2.72 -17.02 13.44
N GLU A 385 -2.93 -18.17 14.09
CA GLU A 385 -2.06 -19.35 13.96
C GLU A 385 -2.51 -20.31 12.84
N SER A 386 -3.64 -20.03 12.19
CA SER A 386 -4.15 -20.88 11.11
C SER A 386 -3.27 -20.85 9.86
N ALA A 387 -3.27 -21.96 9.12
CA ALA A 387 -2.85 -21.94 7.72
C ALA A 387 -3.84 -21.14 6.86
N MET A 388 -3.37 -20.62 5.73
CA MET A 388 -4.17 -19.91 4.74
C MET A 388 -4.74 -20.88 3.69
N VAL A 389 -5.66 -20.39 2.85
CA VAL A 389 -6.20 -21.18 1.75
C VAL A 389 -5.17 -21.35 0.63
N ARG A 390 -4.95 -22.61 0.25
CA ARG A 390 -4.06 -23.03 -0.84
C ARG A 390 -4.46 -24.41 -1.34
N ARG A 391 -4.11 -24.75 -2.59
CA ARG A 391 -4.40 -26.06 -3.18
C ARG A 391 -3.59 -27.23 -2.58
N GLN A 392 -2.47 -26.96 -1.91
CA GLN A 392 -1.55 -27.98 -1.41
C GLN A 392 -2.05 -28.65 -0.11
N ALA A 393 -1.69 -29.93 0.11
CA ALA A 393 -1.96 -30.61 1.37
C ALA A 393 -1.27 -29.91 2.56
N GLY A 394 -1.96 -29.85 3.71
CA GLY A 394 -1.48 -29.13 4.90
C GLY A 394 -2.00 -27.69 5.03
N TYR A 395 -2.76 -27.21 4.04
CA TYR A 395 -3.39 -25.88 4.00
C TYR A 395 -4.92 -26.00 4.01
N LEU A 396 -5.61 -24.87 4.19
CA LEU A 396 -7.07 -24.82 4.07
C LEU A 396 -7.49 -24.99 2.61
N ARG A 397 -8.60 -25.70 2.39
CA ARG A 397 -9.05 -26.04 1.05
C ARG A 397 -9.62 -24.81 0.32
N PRO A 398 -9.48 -24.72 -1.00
CA PRO A 398 -10.17 -23.69 -1.79
C PRO A 398 -11.68 -23.73 -1.53
N GLY A 399 -12.29 -22.56 -1.30
CA GLY A 399 -13.71 -22.44 -0.93
C GLY A 399 -14.01 -22.59 0.56
N SER A 400 -13.01 -22.83 1.42
CA SER A 400 -13.19 -22.69 2.87
C SER A 400 -13.40 -21.24 3.27
N ALA A 401 -14.23 -21.03 4.29
CA ALA A 401 -14.39 -19.73 4.96
C ALA A 401 -13.02 -19.19 5.44
N SER A 402 -12.93 -17.86 5.55
CA SER A 402 -11.75 -17.20 6.10
C SER A 402 -11.45 -17.70 7.52
N PRO A 403 -10.21 -18.15 7.82
CA PRO A 403 -9.83 -18.47 9.20
C PRO A 403 -9.54 -17.21 10.03
N PHE A 404 -9.51 -16.03 9.38
CA PHE A 404 -9.18 -14.74 9.98
C PHE A 404 -10.42 -13.94 10.32
N GLY A 405 -11.52 -14.63 10.62
CA GLY A 405 -12.71 -14.03 11.21
C GLY A 405 -13.45 -13.09 10.26
N LEU A 406 -14.22 -12.17 10.85
CA LEU A 406 -14.90 -11.09 10.14
C LEU A 406 -13.93 -10.30 9.27
N TRP A 407 -12.75 -10.00 9.80
CA TRP A 407 -11.74 -9.23 9.08
C TRP A 407 -11.33 -9.89 7.76
N GLY A 408 -11.03 -11.19 7.80
CA GLY A 408 -10.68 -11.93 6.59
C GLY A 408 -11.88 -12.14 5.66
N ALA A 409 -13.08 -12.40 6.20
CA ALA A 409 -14.30 -12.56 5.41
C ALA A 409 -14.58 -11.32 4.55
N LEU A 410 -14.48 -10.12 5.14
CA LEU A 410 -14.60 -8.84 4.45
C LEU A 410 -13.58 -8.64 3.32
N GLY A 411 -12.43 -9.30 3.40
CA GLY A 411 -11.42 -9.24 2.35
C GLY A 411 -11.59 -10.25 1.23
N THR A 412 -12.50 -11.21 1.35
CA THR A 412 -12.77 -12.18 0.29
C THR A 412 -13.94 -11.75 -0.59
N ARG A 413 -13.82 -11.96 -1.90
CA ARG A 413 -14.83 -11.53 -2.88
C ARG A 413 -15.92 -12.58 -3.15
N ALA A 414 -15.67 -13.86 -2.84
CA ALA A 414 -16.48 -14.98 -3.31
C ALA A 414 -16.35 -16.23 -2.41
N SER A 415 -16.39 -16.05 -1.09
CA SER A 415 -16.42 -17.14 -0.11
C SER A 415 -17.82 -17.43 0.44
N SER A 416 -18.81 -16.58 0.10
CA SER A 416 -20.22 -16.67 0.53
C SER A 416 -20.41 -16.67 2.04
N GLU A 417 -19.58 -15.91 2.75
CA GLU A 417 -19.65 -15.75 4.20
C GLU A 417 -20.74 -14.72 4.55
N THR A 418 -21.68 -15.09 5.42
CA THR A 418 -22.75 -14.19 5.87
C THR A 418 -22.22 -13.26 6.96
N ILE A 419 -22.19 -11.97 6.67
CA ILE A 419 -21.74 -10.94 7.62
C ILE A 419 -22.95 -10.42 8.38
N GLU A 420 -23.13 -10.89 9.61
CA GLU A 420 -24.27 -10.49 10.47
C GLU A 420 -24.02 -9.16 11.19
N GLU A 421 -22.76 -8.73 11.32
CA GLU A 421 -22.36 -7.52 12.04
C GLU A 421 -22.40 -6.28 11.13
N GLN A 422 -23.17 -5.26 11.52
CA GLN A 422 -23.12 -3.96 10.85
C GLN A 422 -21.84 -3.22 11.25
N LEU A 423 -21.00 -2.89 10.28
CA LEU A 423 -19.71 -2.19 10.46
C LEU A 423 -19.82 -0.74 10.99
N ASN A 424 -21.02 -0.25 11.32
CA ASN A 424 -21.33 1.16 11.57
C ASN A 424 -22.24 1.42 12.79
N GLN A 425 -22.30 0.54 13.79
CA GLN A 425 -23.01 0.83 15.06
C GLN A 425 -22.06 1.04 16.22
#